data_AF-A0A6A2YFL0-F1
#
_entry.id   AF-A0A6A2YFL0-F1
#
_cell.length_a   1.000
_cell.length_b   1.000
_cell.length_c   1.000
_cell.angle_alpha   90.00
_cell.angle_beta   90.00
_cell.angle_gamma   90.00
#
_symmetry.space_group_name_H-M   'P 1'
#
loop_
_entity.id
_entity.type
_entity.pdbx_description
1 polymer ?
#
loop_
_entity_poly.entity_id
_entity_poly.type
_entity_poly.pdbx_seq_one_letter_code
_entity_poly.pdbx_strand_id
1 'polypeptide(L)'
;MSDALAVEVAATVLAKLSSAAFQELCSIWGVQDELEKLKDGSKIIVTTCSHRVATITGTTSHYDLEHLSDDNCLSLFIKLAFKEGEEKQHKNLVRIGKEIVLKCKGVALAVKTLGGLLCSTRLEYDWKVVRDSELWELEQKENDILPALKLSYDHLPWYLKQCFAFCSVFLKDFEFDSLILISMWMANGLVQCSNKNEELEDIGNRYIHELWSRSFFQQLEDGIFTFSFKMRDLVHDLALSVAQNDVSSTGNVQHLYFDLSGQGASLLPNNMGHLRTLIFQSNQEQKDGDCQSCRLYQKGCNTSLNSKS
;
A
#
# COMPACT_ATOMS: atom_id res chain seq x y z
N MET A 1 41.30 1.69 38.83
CA MET A 1 42.11 1.93 37.60
C MET A 1 41.89 0.82 36.56
N SER A 2 41.73 -0.45 36.96
CA SER A 2 41.41 -1.57 36.04
C SER A 2 40.00 -1.50 35.42
N ASP A 3 38.98 -1.06 36.16
CA ASP A 3 37.60 -1.01 35.64
C ASP A 3 37.40 0.05 34.55
N ALA A 4 38.08 1.20 34.66
CA ALA A 4 37.99 2.25 33.65
C ALA A 4 38.61 1.82 32.31
N LEU A 5 39.74 1.10 32.37
CA LEU A 5 40.41 0.57 31.18
C LEU A 5 39.58 -0.54 30.51
N ALA A 6 38.91 -1.38 31.30
CA ALA A 6 38.03 -2.43 30.79
C ALA A 6 36.79 -1.87 30.08
N VAL A 7 36.20 -0.79 30.61
CA VAL A 7 35.06 -0.10 29.99
C VAL A 7 35.48 0.58 28.67
N GLU A 8 36.65 1.19 28.61
CA GLU A 8 37.16 1.88 27.43
C GLU A 8 37.53 0.90 26.29
N VAL A 9 38.14 -0.24 26.64
CA VAL A 9 38.41 -1.33 25.70
C VAL A 9 37.12 -1.97 25.20
N ALA A 10 36.15 -2.23 26.09
CA ALA A 10 34.85 -2.76 25.70
C ALA A 10 34.10 -1.81 24.74
N ALA A 11 34.09 -0.51 25.03
CA ALA A 11 33.50 0.51 24.15
C ALA A 11 34.18 0.56 22.77
N THR A 12 35.51 0.46 22.73
CA THR A 12 36.28 0.46 21.47
C THR A 12 36.03 -0.81 20.65
N VAL A 13 35.96 -1.96 21.30
CA VAL A 13 35.64 -3.24 20.65
C VAL A 13 34.20 -3.24 20.15
N LEU A 14 33.24 -2.73 20.94
CA LEU A 14 31.85 -2.57 20.51
C LEU A 14 31.72 -1.61 19.32
N ALA A 15 32.44 -0.48 19.32
CA ALA A 15 32.44 0.46 18.20
C ALA A 15 33.06 -0.13 16.91
N LYS A 16 34.09 -0.98 17.04
CA LYS A 16 34.71 -1.67 15.90
C LYS A 16 33.86 -2.83 15.39
N LEU A 17 33.24 -3.61 16.29
CA LEU A 17 32.32 -4.67 15.92
C LEU A 17 31.04 -4.10 15.32
N SER A 18 30.52 -2.99 15.86
CA SER A 18 29.41 -2.26 15.25
C SER A 18 29.82 -1.70 13.90
N SER A 19 31.04 -1.18 13.73
CA SER A 19 31.53 -0.72 12.43
C SER A 19 31.63 -1.86 11.40
N ALA A 20 32.19 -3.02 11.75
CA ALA A 20 32.31 -4.15 10.83
C ALA A 20 30.95 -4.78 10.48
N ALA A 21 30.09 -5.02 11.48
CA ALA A 21 28.74 -5.53 11.25
C ALA A 21 27.87 -4.52 10.48
N PHE A 22 28.05 -3.22 10.75
CA PHE A 22 27.40 -2.16 10.00
C PHE A 22 27.86 -2.16 8.55
N GLN A 23 29.15 -2.28 8.27
CA GLN A 23 29.69 -2.37 6.90
C GLN A 23 29.18 -3.61 6.14
N GLU A 24 29.09 -4.77 6.79
CA GLU A 24 28.44 -5.95 6.20
C GLU A 24 26.96 -5.70 5.89
N LEU A 25 26.21 -5.10 6.82
CA LEU A 25 24.82 -4.73 6.60
C LEU A 25 24.66 -3.71 5.47
N CYS A 26 25.56 -2.74 5.36
CA CYS A 26 25.58 -1.75 4.29
C CYS A 26 25.82 -2.40 2.93
N SER A 27 26.72 -3.40 2.87
CA SER A 27 26.95 -4.21 1.68
C SER A 27 25.72 -5.06 1.33
N ILE A 28 25.07 -5.69 2.33
CA ILE A 28 23.83 -6.46 2.13
C ILE A 28 22.68 -5.57 1.64
N TRP A 29 22.57 -4.35 2.15
CA TRP A 29 21.55 -3.39 1.76
C TRP A 29 21.89 -2.60 0.49
N GLY A 30 23.11 -2.73 -0.04
CA GLY A 30 23.54 -2.07 -1.27
C GLY A 30 23.62 -0.55 -1.17
N VAL A 31 23.81 0.01 0.05
CA VAL A 31 23.81 1.46 0.32
C VAL A 31 25.20 2.00 0.66
N GLN A 32 26.24 1.26 0.30
CA GLN A 32 27.62 1.56 0.68
C GLN A 32 28.07 2.94 0.14
N ASP A 33 27.81 3.20 -1.14
CA ASP A 33 28.22 4.42 -1.83
C ASP A 33 27.50 5.67 -1.29
N GLU A 34 26.25 5.53 -0.85
CA GLU A 34 25.46 6.58 -0.22
C GLU A 34 26.00 6.92 1.17
N LEU A 35 26.40 5.89 1.92
CA LEU A 35 26.91 6.04 3.28
C LEU A 35 28.33 6.61 3.32
N GLU A 36 29.17 6.32 2.32
CA GLU A 36 30.50 6.94 2.17
C GLU A 36 30.43 8.45 1.89
N LYS A 37 29.29 8.95 1.37
CA LYS A 37 29.04 10.39 1.17
C LYS A 37 28.61 11.10 2.45
N LEU A 38 28.29 10.37 3.53
CA LEU A 38 27.91 10.97 4.80
C LEU A 38 29.12 11.67 5.44
N LYS A 39 28.89 12.88 5.95
CA LYS A 39 29.92 13.66 6.65
C LYS A 39 29.95 13.30 8.13
N ASP A 40 31.09 13.54 8.78
CA ASP A 40 31.20 13.46 10.23
C ASP A 40 30.09 14.27 10.93
N GLY A 41 29.39 13.61 11.86
CA GLY A 41 28.22 14.15 12.55
C GLY A 41 26.85 13.75 11.95
N SER A 42 26.82 13.01 10.83
CA SER A 42 25.58 12.48 10.25
C SER A 42 24.95 11.41 11.17
N LYS A 43 23.62 11.30 11.17
CA LYS A 43 22.86 10.30 11.93
C LYS A 43 21.97 9.49 11.00
N ILE A 44 21.92 8.18 11.21
CA ILE A 44 21.11 7.25 10.43
C ILE A 44 20.00 6.73 11.33
N ILE A 45 18.77 6.73 10.82
CA ILE A 45 17.61 6.16 11.50
C ILE A 45 17.21 4.91 10.73
N VAL A 46 17.16 3.77 11.41
CA VAL A 46 16.71 2.50 10.85
C VAL A 46 15.36 2.15 11.46
N THR A 47 14.37 1.87 10.61
CA THR A 47 13.06 1.36 11.03
C THR A 47 12.95 -0.11 10.62
N THR A 48 12.44 -0.96 11.52
CA THR A 48 12.29 -2.40 11.23
C THR A 48 11.15 -3.00 12.06
N CYS A 49 10.46 -4.00 11.50
CA CYS A 49 9.49 -4.80 12.23
C CYS A 49 10.14 -5.96 13.01
N SER A 50 11.46 -6.14 12.89
CA SER A 50 12.20 -7.22 13.56
C SER A 50 13.02 -6.67 14.72
N HIS A 51 12.60 -7.00 15.95
CA HIS A 51 13.36 -6.67 17.16
C HIS A 51 14.81 -7.19 17.10
N ARG A 52 15.03 -8.36 16.46
CA ARG A 52 16.38 -8.91 16.28
C ARG A 52 17.24 -8.03 15.38
N VAL A 53 16.69 -7.50 14.28
CA VAL A 53 17.40 -6.55 13.41
C VAL A 53 17.68 -5.26 14.17
N ALA A 54 16.71 -4.71 14.91
CA ALA A 54 16.91 -3.51 15.72
C ALA A 54 18.05 -3.67 16.75
N THR A 55 18.14 -4.84 17.37
CA THR A 55 19.19 -5.17 18.34
C THR A 55 20.58 -5.27 17.70
N ILE A 56 20.67 -5.82 16.48
CA ILE A 56 21.96 -6.03 15.79
C ILE A 56 22.46 -4.73 15.13
N THR A 57 21.55 -3.92 14.57
CA THR A 57 21.91 -2.72 13.81
C THR A 57 22.10 -1.49 14.70
N GLY A 58 21.49 -1.44 15.88
CA GLY A 58 21.53 -0.28 16.76
C GLY A 58 22.91 -0.01 17.37
N THR A 59 23.43 1.19 17.18
CA THR A 59 24.58 1.72 17.95
C THR A 59 24.16 2.33 19.29
N THR A 60 22.85 2.51 19.49
CA THR A 60 22.19 2.97 20.71
C THR A 60 21.01 2.06 21.04
N SER A 61 20.39 2.21 22.22
CA SER A 61 19.13 1.55 22.53
C SER A 61 18.11 1.82 21.42
N HIS A 62 17.47 0.76 20.92
CA HIS A 62 16.39 0.90 19.97
C HIS A 62 15.16 1.52 20.66
N TYR A 63 14.32 2.15 19.85
CA TYR A 63 13.05 2.71 20.30
C TYR A 63 11.93 1.81 19.77
N ASP A 64 11.24 1.13 20.68
CA ASP A 64 10.05 0.35 20.34
C ASP A 64 8.89 1.31 20.10
N LEU A 65 8.39 1.33 18.86
CA LEU A 65 7.27 2.18 18.50
C LEU A 65 5.99 1.60 19.09
N GLU A 66 5.52 2.19 20.19
CA GLU A 66 4.28 1.80 20.85
C GLU A 66 3.04 2.14 20.02
N HIS A 67 1.95 1.43 20.30
CA HIS A 67 0.63 1.76 19.79
C HIS A 67 0.18 3.15 20.23
N LEU A 68 -0.73 3.74 19.45
CA LEU A 68 -1.37 4.98 19.86
C LEU A 68 -2.30 4.71 21.04
N SER A 69 -2.29 5.61 22.02
CA SER A 69 -3.31 5.64 23.07
C SER A 69 -4.70 5.84 22.49
N ASP A 70 -5.73 5.37 23.20
CA ASP A 70 -7.12 5.49 22.76
C ASP A 70 -7.53 6.95 22.48
N ASP A 71 -7.05 7.90 23.28
CA ASP A 71 -7.27 9.33 23.08
C ASP A 71 -6.61 9.86 21.80
N ASN A 72 -5.38 9.43 21.52
CA ASN A 72 -4.67 9.80 20.29
C ASN A 72 -5.32 9.15 19.06
N CYS A 73 -5.75 7.90 19.16
CA CYS A 73 -6.53 7.24 18.10
C CYS A 73 -7.84 7.97 17.85
N LEU A 74 -8.58 8.36 18.89
CA LEU A 74 -9.82 9.10 18.73
C LEU A 74 -9.57 10.45 18.06
N SER A 75 -8.55 11.19 18.51
CA SER A 75 -8.17 12.47 17.92
C SER A 75 -7.84 12.33 16.43
N LEU A 76 -7.04 11.33 16.07
CA LEU A 76 -6.72 11.00 14.68
C LEU A 76 -7.98 10.63 13.88
N PHE A 77 -8.81 9.75 14.43
CA PHE A 77 -10.04 9.30 13.79
C PHE A 77 -10.98 10.46 13.47
N ILE A 78 -11.21 11.37 14.43
CA ILE A 78 -12.09 12.52 14.25
C ILE A 78 -11.55 13.45 13.15
N LYS A 79 -10.24 13.70 13.13
CA LYS A 79 -9.60 14.52 12.07
C LYS A 79 -9.76 13.92 10.67
N LEU A 80 -9.90 12.60 10.57
CA LEU A 80 -10.04 11.90 9.29
C LEU A 80 -11.51 11.73 8.87
N ALA A 81 -12.40 11.47 9.83
CA ALA A 81 -13.81 11.21 9.57
C ALA A 81 -14.64 12.49 9.40
N PHE A 82 -14.22 13.62 9.97
CA PHE A 82 -14.96 14.88 9.96
C PHE A 82 -14.16 16.00 9.33
N LYS A 83 -14.87 16.95 8.70
CA LYS A 83 -14.30 18.27 8.42
C LYS A 83 -14.09 19.03 9.72
N GLU A 84 -13.14 19.97 9.73
CA GLU A 84 -12.80 20.73 10.93
C GLU A 84 -14.04 21.40 11.54
N GLY A 85 -14.37 21.05 12.79
CA GLY A 85 -15.48 21.59 13.57
C GLY A 85 -16.84 20.93 13.31
N GLU A 86 -16.96 20.07 12.30
CA GLU A 86 -18.19 19.35 11.95
C GLU A 86 -18.58 18.33 13.03
N GLU A 87 -17.60 17.76 13.73
CA GLU A 87 -17.79 16.75 14.78
C GLU A 87 -18.70 17.26 15.92
N LYS A 88 -18.70 18.58 16.16
CA LYS A 88 -19.53 19.23 17.20
C LYS A 88 -21.03 19.09 16.93
N GLN A 89 -21.41 18.97 15.66
CA GLN A 89 -22.80 18.81 15.21
C GLN A 89 -23.24 17.34 15.25
N HIS A 90 -22.29 16.39 15.24
CA HIS A 90 -22.54 14.95 15.16
C HIS A 90 -22.06 14.20 16.41
N LYS A 91 -22.45 14.67 17.60
CA LYS A 91 -22.03 14.09 18.89
C LYS A 91 -22.34 12.58 19.03
N ASN A 92 -23.43 12.13 18.41
CA ASN A 92 -23.79 10.70 18.34
C ASN A 92 -22.76 9.89 17.54
N LEU A 93 -22.31 10.40 16.38
CA LEU A 93 -21.29 9.75 15.55
C LEU A 93 -19.92 9.77 16.25
N VAL A 94 -19.56 10.86 16.94
CA VAL A 94 -18.34 10.91 17.77
C VAL A 94 -18.36 9.81 18.84
N ARG A 95 -19.51 9.56 19.47
CA ARG A 95 -19.64 8.46 20.45
C ARG A 95 -19.44 7.10 19.81
N ILE A 96 -20.04 6.84 18.65
CA ILE A 96 -19.85 5.57 17.92
C ILE A 96 -18.38 5.44 17.46
N GLY A 97 -17.77 6.54 17.00
CA GLY A 97 -16.36 6.59 16.61
C GLY A 97 -15.41 6.19 17.73
N LYS A 98 -15.71 6.54 18.99
CA LYS A 98 -14.96 6.04 20.16
C LYS A 98 -15.00 4.52 20.25
N GLU A 99 -16.18 3.93 20.09
CA GLU A 99 -16.37 2.47 20.16
C GLU A 99 -15.65 1.76 19.00
N ILE A 100 -15.64 2.36 17.80
CA ILE A 100 -14.88 1.86 16.64
C ILE A 100 -13.37 1.92 16.91
N VAL A 101 -12.87 3.05 17.44
CA VAL A 101 -11.44 3.24 17.72
C VAL A 101 -10.91 2.22 18.74
N LEU A 102 -11.70 1.87 19.76
CA LEU A 102 -11.31 0.84 20.73
C LEU A 102 -11.08 -0.52 20.05
N LYS A 103 -11.84 -0.84 18.99
CA LYS A 103 -11.67 -2.07 18.20
C LYS A 103 -10.37 -2.05 17.39
N CYS A 104 -9.80 -0.88 17.09
CA CYS A 104 -8.52 -0.75 16.40
C CYS A 104 -7.29 -1.03 17.28
N LYS A 105 -7.45 -1.17 18.60
CA LYS A 105 -6.38 -1.54 19.55
C LYS A 105 -5.09 -0.71 19.36
N GLY A 106 -5.23 0.59 19.16
CA GLY A 106 -4.09 1.50 19.00
C GLY A 106 -3.34 1.43 17.66
N VAL A 107 -3.76 0.59 16.71
CA VAL A 107 -3.14 0.49 15.38
C VAL A 107 -3.50 1.71 14.54
N ALA A 108 -2.57 2.65 14.43
CA ALA A 108 -2.77 3.92 13.72
C ALA A 108 -3.33 3.76 12.31
N LEU A 109 -2.90 2.70 11.61
CA LEU A 109 -3.34 2.45 10.25
C LEU A 109 -4.77 1.91 10.15
N ALA A 110 -5.22 1.11 11.12
CA ALA A 110 -6.61 0.67 11.22
C ALA A 110 -7.52 1.88 11.45
N VAL A 111 -7.10 2.78 12.35
CA VAL A 111 -7.78 4.06 12.61
C VAL A 111 -7.85 4.91 11.35
N LYS A 112 -6.74 5.04 10.61
CA LYS A 112 -6.71 5.80 9.37
C LYS A 112 -7.67 5.25 8.32
N THR A 113 -7.67 3.92 8.16
CA THR A 113 -8.53 3.18 7.23
C THR A 113 -10.01 3.44 7.54
N LEU A 114 -10.44 3.29 8.80
CA LEU A 114 -11.85 3.46 9.17
C LEU A 114 -12.29 4.93 9.22
N GLY A 115 -11.40 5.84 9.62
CA GLY A 115 -11.65 7.28 9.54
C GLY A 115 -11.87 7.72 8.09
N GLY A 116 -11.03 7.25 7.16
CA GLY A 116 -11.18 7.49 5.73
C GLY A 116 -12.44 6.84 5.14
N LEU A 117 -12.82 5.64 5.58
CA LEU A 117 -14.08 5.01 5.20
C LEU A 117 -15.28 5.88 5.61
N LEU A 118 -15.33 6.33 6.86
CA LEU A 118 -16.49 7.02 7.43
C LEU A 118 -16.51 8.52 7.10
N CYS A 119 -15.48 9.05 6.46
CA CYS A 119 -15.44 10.45 6.05
C CYS A 119 -16.54 10.81 5.04
N SER A 120 -16.98 9.84 4.24
CA SER A 120 -17.97 10.02 3.17
C SER A 120 -19.43 9.97 3.65
N THR A 121 -19.71 9.61 4.91
CA THR A 121 -21.07 9.43 5.42
C THR A 121 -21.30 10.04 6.80
N ARG A 122 -22.50 10.57 7.00
CA ARG A 122 -23.02 11.03 8.31
C ARG A 122 -24.24 10.23 8.75
N LEU A 123 -24.56 9.14 8.06
CA LEU A 123 -25.65 8.26 8.44
C LEU A 123 -25.22 7.39 9.61
N GLU A 124 -25.94 7.48 10.72
CA GLU A 124 -25.64 6.70 11.92
C GLU A 124 -25.66 5.18 11.67
N TYR A 125 -26.48 4.73 10.72
CA TYR A 125 -26.56 3.34 10.31
C TYR A 125 -25.21 2.80 9.81
N ASP A 126 -24.54 3.51 8.90
CA ASP A 126 -23.26 3.07 8.32
C ASP A 126 -22.18 2.93 9.41
N TRP A 127 -22.16 3.86 10.36
CA TRP A 127 -21.25 3.83 11.50
C TRP A 127 -21.50 2.63 12.42
N LYS A 128 -22.78 2.29 12.65
CA LYS A 128 -23.14 1.10 13.44
C LYS A 128 -22.78 -0.19 12.72
N VAL A 129 -22.98 -0.28 11.41
CA VAL A 129 -22.56 -1.45 10.61
C VAL A 129 -21.06 -1.70 10.76
N VAL A 130 -20.24 -0.65 10.70
CA VAL A 130 -18.79 -0.77 10.91
C VAL A 130 -18.47 -1.20 12.34
N ARG A 131 -19.12 -0.60 13.35
CA ARG A 131 -18.89 -0.92 14.77
C ARG A 131 -19.29 -2.37 15.12
N ASP A 132 -20.47 -2.79 14.67
CA ASP A 132 -21.13 -4.03 15.09
C ASP A 132 -20.80 -5.22 14.18
N SER A 133 -19.84 -5.05 13.26
CA SER A 133 -19.44 -6.10 12.33
C SER A 133 -18.85 -7.33 13.03
N GLU A 134 -19.27 -8.51 12.56
CA GLU A 134 -18.74 -9.81 12.98
C GLU A 134 -17.25 -9.97 12.66
N LEU A 135 -16.69 -9.16 11.74
CA LEU A 135 -15.26 -9.15 11.44
C LEU A 135 -14.39 -8.85 12.68
N TRP A 136 -14.96 -8.17 13.68
CA TRP A 136 -14.28 -7.90 14.94
C TRP A 136 -14.16 -9.11 15.86
N GLU A 137 -14.98 -10.14 15.65
CA GLU A 137 -14.99 -11.38 16.44
C GLU A 137 -14.04 -12.44 15.90
N LEU A 138 -13.45 -12.21 14.72
CA LEU A 138 -12.41 -13.07 14.16
C LEU A 138 -11.14 -13.03 15.03
N GLU A 139 -10.41 -14.15 15.10
CA GLU A 139 -9.12 -14.20 15.80
C GLU A 139 -8.15 -13.19 15.17
N GLN A 140 -7.83 -12.15 15.93
CA GLN A 140 -6.92 -11.08 15.53
C GLN A 140 -5.55 -11.29 16.16
N LYS A 141 -4.51 -11.21 15.34
CA LYS A 141 -3.14 -11.09 15.84
C LYS A 141 -2.91 -9.71 16.46
N GLU A 142 -1.88 -9.59 17.28
CA GLU A 142 -1.38 -8.28 17.68
C GLU A 142 -0.96 -7.49 16.44
N ASN A 143 -1.39 -6.24 16.31
CA ASN A 143 -1.25 -5.40 15.11
C ASN A 143 -2.12 -5.77 13.89
N ASP A 144 -3.12 -6.64 14.06
CA ASP A 144 -3.97 -7.03 12.93
C ASP A 144 -4.86 -5.88 12.45
N ILE A 145 -4.67 -5.50 11.19
CA ILE A 145 -5.46 -4.49 10.49
C ILE A 145 -6.51 -5.12 9.56
N LEU A 146 -6.46 -6.43 9.35
CA LEU A 146 -7.28 -7.11 8.36
C LEU A 146 -8.79 -6.86 8.53
N PRO A 147 -9.37 -6.84 9.75
CA PRO A 147 -10.78 -6.50 9.93
C PRO A 147 -11.12 -5.10 9.42
N ALA A 148 -10.28 -4.10 9.72
CA ALA A 148 -10.48 -2.73 9.28
C ALA A 148 -10.36 -2.58 7.75
N LEU A 149 -9.39 -3.26 7.13
CA LEU A 149 -9.23 -3.27 5.68
C LEU A 149 -10.42 -3.95 4.98
N LYS A 150 -10.87 -5.10 5.50
CA LYS A 150 -12.05 -5.80 4.97
C LYS A 150 -13.31 -4.95 5.08
N LEU A 151 -13.54 -4.29 6.22
CA LEU A 151 -14.65 -3.35 6.38
C LEU A 151 -14.60 -2.22 5.36
N SER A 152 -13.43 -1.62 5.18
CA SER A 152 -13.22 -0.56 4.19
C SER A 152 -13.50 -1.04 2.76
N TYR A 153 -13.10 -2.28 2.45
CA TYR A 153 -13.33 -2.90 1.15
C TYR A 153 -14.81 -3.22 0.92
N ASP A 154 -15.48 -3.81 1.91
CA ASP A 154 -16.89 -4.20 1.80
C ASP A 154 -17.80 -3.00 1.51
N HIS A 155 -17.42 -1.82 1.99
CA HIS A 155 -18.09 -0.55 1.76
C HIS A 155 -17.57 0.23 0.53
N LEU A 156 -16.73 -0.37 -0.31
CA LEU A 156 -16.40 0.21 -1.61
C LEU A 156 -17.60 0.06 -2.57
N PRO A 157 -17.89 1.09 -3.38
CA PRO A 157 -18.73 0.95 -4.56
C PRO A 157 -18.22 -0.18 -5.46
N TRP A 158 -19.14 -0.84 -6.18
CA TRP A 158 -18.82 -2.00 -7.02
C TRP A 158 -17.69 -1.74 -8.02
N TYR A 159 -17.65 -0.55 -8.63
CA TYR A 159 -16.65 -0.17 -9.62
C TYR A 159 -15.25 -0.06 -8.99
N LEU A 160 -15.15 0.44 -7.75
CA LEU A 160 -13.88 0.48 -7.03
C LEU A 160 -13.44 -0.89 -6.55
N LYS A 161 -14.37 -1.79 -6.21
CA LYS A 161 -14.01 -3.18 -5.87
C LYS A 161 -13.31 -3.87 -7.05
N GLN A 162 -13.77 -3.62 -8.28
CA GLN A 162 -13.14 -4.16 -9.48
C GLN A 162 -11.76 -3.54 -9.75
N CYS A 163 -11.64 -2.22 -9.65
CA CYS A 163 -10.36 -1.52 -9.78
C CYS A 163 -9.34 -2.00 -8.73
N PHE A 164 -9.78 -2.18 -7.48
CA PHE A 164 -8.96 -2.71 -6.39
C PHE A 164 -8.51 -4.15 -6.64
N ALA A 165 -9.43 -5.04 -7.03
CA ALA A 165 -9.11 -6.44 -7.35
C ALA A 165 -8.11 -6.53 -8.51
N PHE A 166 -8.23 -5.67 -9.52
CA PHE A 166 -7.28 -5.58 -10.63
C PHE A 166 -5.85 -5.28 -10.15
N CYS A 167 -5.67 -4.49 -9.09
CA CYS A 167 -4.33 -4.19 -8.57
C CYS A 167 -3.58 -5.43 -8.03
N SER A 168 -4.23 -6.58 -7.84
CA SER A 168 -3.56 -7.84 -7.49
C SER A 168 -2.57 -8.34 -8.56
N VAL A 169 -2.64 -7.80 -9.79
CA VAL A 169 -1.73 -8.16 -10.89
C VAL A 169 -0.31 -7.65 -10.67
N PHE A 170 -0.14 -6.60 -9.87
CA PHE A 170 1.18 -6.07 -9.54
C PHE A 170 1.87 -6.99 -8.54
N LEU A 171 3.20 -6.99 -8.54
CA LEU A 171 3.96 -7.68 -7.50
C LEU A 171 3.78 -6.96 -6.16
N LYS A 172 4.04 -7.69 -5.07
CA LYS A 172 4.14 -7.10 -3.74
C LYS A 172 5.21 -6.02 -3.74
N ASP A 173 4.95 -4.95 -2.98
CA ASP A 173 5.79 -3.75 -2.90
C ASP A 173 6.04 -3.00 -4.22
N PHE A 174 5.36 -3.37 -5.33
CA PHE A 174 5.51 -2.68 -6.61
C PHE A 174 5.02 -1.22 -6.52
N GLU A 175 5.87 -0.32 -6.99
CA GLU A 175 5.54 1.09 -7.19
C GLU A 175 4.97 1.30 -8.58
N PHE A 176 3.78 1.91 -8.64
CA PHE A 176 3.11 2.20 -9.90
C PHE A 176 2.77 3.69 -10.00
N ASP A 177 2.93 4.21 -11.22
CA ASP A 177 2.50 5.55 -11.58
C ASP A 177 0.98 5.62 -11.74
N SER A 178 0.38 6.69 -11.20
CA SER A 178 -1.06 6.95 -11.28
C SER A 178 -1.62 6.91 -12.72
N LEU A 179 -0.94 7.49 -13.70
CA LEU A 179 -1.39 7.53 -15.10
C LEU A 179 -1.34 6.14 -15.74
N ILE A 180 -0.32 5.35 -15.39
CA ILE A 180 -0.20 3.96 -15.86
C ILE A 180 -1.36 3.12 -15.32
N LEU A 181 -1.66 3.22 -14.02
CA LEU A 181 -2.77 2.50 -13.42
C LEU A 181 -4.12 2.88 -14.02
N ILE A 182 -4.37 4.19 -14.20
CA ILE A 182 -5.59 4.70 -14.83
C ILE A 182 -5.73 4.16 -16.25
N SER A 183 -4.65 4.22 -17.04
CA SER A 183 -4.63 3.68 -18.40
C SER A 183 -4.95 2.18 -18.42
N MET A 184 -4.44 1.41 -17.46
CA MET A 184 -4.76 -0.01 -17.32
C MET A 184 -6.24 -0.24 -16.98
N TRP A 185 -6.80 0.53 -16.05
CA TRP A 185 -8.22 0.43 -15.71
C TRP A 185 -9.12 0.80 -16.89
N MET A 186 -8.81 1.89 -17.61
CA MET A 186 -9.52 2.31 -18.81
C MET A 186 -9.49 1.23 -19.88
N ALA A 187 -8.31 0.68 -20.15
CA ALA A 187 -8.11 -0.32 -21.18
C ALA A 187 -8.75 -1.68 -20.82
N ASN A 188 -9.13 -1.89 -19.56
CA ASN A 188 -9.92 -3.04 -19.10
C ASN A 188 -11.42 -2.72 -18.91
N GLY A 189 -11.86 -1.51 -19.27
CA GLY A 189 -13.26 -1.09 -19.14
C GLY A 189 -13.74 -0.91 -17.70
N LEU A 190 -12.81 -0.76 -16.75
CA LEU A 190 -13.09 -0.56 -15.32
C LEU A 190 -13.40 0.91 -15.00
N VAL A 191 -12.96 1.83 -15.85
CA VAL A 191 -13.37 3.24 -15.80
C VAL A 191 -14.53 3.44 -16.77
N GLN A 192 -15.70 3.80 -16.23
CA GLN A 192 -16.91 4.02 -17.02
C GLN A 192 -17.35 5.47 -16.91
N CYS A 193 -17.64 6.06 -18.07
CA CYS A 193 -18.13 7.43 -18.15
C CYS A 193 -19.66 7.45 -17.98
N SER A 194 -20.17 8.21 -17.02
CA SER A 194 -21.61 8.41 -16.83
C SER A 194 -22.15 9.62 -17.60
N ASN A 195 -21.27 10.54 -18.01
CA ASN A 195 -21.64 11.81 -18.63
C ASN A 195 -20.68 12.20 -19.75
N LYS A 196 -21.20 12.56 -20.94
CA LYS A 196 -20.40 12.77 -22.17
C LYS A 196 -19.31 13.85 -22.09
N ASN A 197 -19.31 14.67 -21.05
CA ASN A 197 -18.38 15.80 -20.88
C ASN A 197 -17.24 15.51 -19.88
N GLU A 198 -17.10 14.28 -19.40
CA GLU A 198 -16.10 13.91 -18.39
C GLU A 198 -15.01 13.02 -18.99
N GLU A 199 -13.75 13.45 -18.82
CA GLU A 199 -12.58 12.69 -19.26
C GLU A 199 -12.37 11.46 -18.37
N LEU A 200 -12.04 10.31 -18.97
CA LEU A 200 -11.90 9.05 -18.23
C LEU A 200 -10.72 9.11 -17.25
N GLU A 201 -9.71 9.89 -17.58
CA GLU A 201 -8.53 10.16 -16.77
C GLU A 201 -8.91 10.84 -15.45
N ASP A 202 -9.82 11.82 -15.49
CA ASP A 202 -10.35 12.49 -14.29
C ASP A 202 -11.14 11.53 -13.41
N ILE A 203 -11.94 10.64 -14.01
CA ILE A 203 -12.66 9.60 -13.27
C ILE A 203 -11.67 8.65 -12.59
N GLY A 204 -10.66 8.20 -13.34
CA GLY A 204 -9.59 7.34 -12.83
C GLY A 204 -8.83 7.98 -11.66
N ASN A 205 -8.51 9.27 -11.75
CA ASN A 205 -7.88 10.02 -10.68
C ASN A 205 -8.73 10.06 -9.40
N ARG A 206 -10.05 10.25 -9.52
CA ARG A 206 -10.95 10.17 -8.36
C ARG A 206 -10.98 8.77 -7.75
N TYR A 207 -10.92 7.73 -8.58
CA TYR A 207 -10.87 6.35 -8.08
C TYR A 207 -9.59 6.09 -7.29
N ILE A 208 -8.44 6.55 -7.80
CA ILE A 208 -7.17 6.48 -7.06
C ILE A 208 -7.28 7.23 -5.74
N HIS A 209 -7.80 8.46 -5.75
CA HIS A 209 -7.91 9.29 -4.55
C HIS A 209 -8.84 8.67 -3.50
N GLU A 210 -9.93 8.00 -3.90
CA GLU A 210 -10.82 7.30 -2.97
C GLU A 210 -10.15 6.04 -2.36
N LEU A 211 -9.41 5.28 -3.16
CA LEU A 211 -8.65 4.14 -2.64
C LEU A 211 -7.51 4.60 -1.70
N TRP A 212 -6.85 5.70 -2.02
CA TRP A 212 -5.81 6.32 -1.20
C TRP A 212 -6.36 6.87 0.13
N SER A 213 -7.49 7.58 0.11
CA SER A 213 -8.10 8.13 1.34
C SER A 213 -8.48 7.03 2.33
N ARG A 214 -8.85 5.85 1.82
CA ARG A 214 -9.13 4.63 2.59
C ARG A 214 -7.89 3.81 2.94
N SER A 215 -6.69 4.33 2.71
CA SER A 215 -5.40 3.71 3.00
C SER A 215 -5.09 2.40 2.26
N PHE A 216 -5.77 2.14 1.13
CA PHE A 216 -5.42 1.02 0.25
C PHE A 216 -4.12 1.29 -0.52
N PHE A 217 -3.88 2.56 -0.87
CA PHE A 217 -2.63 3.01 -1.46
C PHE A 217 -1.81 3.83 -0.48
N GLN A 218 -0.50 3.62 -0.53
CA GLN A 218 0.51 4.47 0.09
C GLN A 218 1.12 5.34 -1.00
N GLN A 219 1.07 6.66 -0.83
CA GLN A 219 1.78 7.59 -1.70
C GLN A 219 3.26 7.59 -1.32
N LEU A 220 4.14 7.54 -2.32
CA LEU A 220 5.59 7.53 -2.13
C LEU A 220 6.19 8.89 -2.48
N GLU A 221 6.00 9.35 -3.71
CA GLU A 221 6.48 10.65 -4.17
C GLU A 221 5.35 11.56 -4.67
N ASP A 222 5.60 12.86 -4.52
CA ASP A 222 4.75 13.93 -5.02
C ASP A 222 5.49 14.59 -6.21
N GLY A 223 5.34 14.00 -7.40
CA GLY A 223 5.89 14.55 -8.62
C GLY A 223 5.08 15.76 -9.10
N ILE A 224 5.69 16.63 -9.91
CA ILE A 224 5.02 17.84 -10.41
C ILE A 224 3.78 17.50 -11.27
N PHE A 225 3.78 16.35 -11.94
CA PHE A 225 2.72 15.94 -12.87
C PHE A 225 2.15 14.54 -12.60
N THR A 226 2.85 13.70 -11.83
CA THR A 226 2.39 12.35 -11.52
C THR A 226 2.64 11.99 -10.06
N PHE A 227 1.74 11.18 -9.51
CA PHE A 227 1.84 10.64 -8.17
C PHE A 227 2.23 9.17 -8.28
N SER A 228 3.21 8.75 -7.49
CA SER A 228 3.58 7.35 -7.38
C SER A 228 2.93 6.73 -6.14
N PHE A 229 2.39 5.53 -6.33
CA PHE A 229 1.68 4.80 -5.30
C PHE A 229 2.21 3.38 -5.19
N LYS A 230 2.04 2.83 -4.00
CA LYS A 230 2.33 1.44 -3.68
C LYS A 230 1.18 0.82 -2.92
N MET A 231 0.89 -0.43 -3.22
CA MET A 231 0.01 -1.26 -2.40
C MET A 231 0.86 -2.06 -1.43
N ARG A 232 0.58 -1.95 -0.13
CA ARG A 232 1.31 -2.72 0.89
C ARG A 232 0.88 -4.18 0.84
N ASP A 233 1.78 -5.07 1.23
CA ASP A 233 1.58 -6.53 1.23
C ASP A 233 0.23 -6.99 1.78
N LEU A 234 -0.20 -6.49 2.95
CA LEU A 234 -1.47 -6.88 3.55
C LEU A 234 -2.69 -6.45 2.70
N VAL A 235 -2.58 -5.30 2.03
CA VAL A 235 -3.62 -4.82 1.11
C VAL A 235 -3.59 -5.59 -0.19
N HIS A 236 -2.39 -5.94 -0.67
CA HIS A 236 -2.19 -6.79 -1.84
C HIS A 236 -2.75 -8.19 -1.63
N ASP A 237 -2.49 -8.80 -0.47
CA ASP A 237 -3.06 -10.09 -0.08
C ASP A 237 -4.59 -10.04 -0.04
N LEU A 238 -5.17 -8.93 0.43
CA LEU A 238 -6.61 -8.71 0.36
C LEU A 238 -7.09 -8.63 -1.11
N ALA A 239 -6.44 -7.83 -1.95
CA ALA A 239 -6.75 -7.71 -3.38
C ALA A 239 -6.69 -9.05 -4.11
N LEU A 240 -5.67 -9.87 -3.82
CA LEU A 240 -5.50 -11.20 -4.36
C LEU A 240 -6.64 -12.13 -3.90
N SER A 241 -7.00 -12.10 -2.61
CA SER A 241 -8.07 -12.94 -2.08
C SER A 241 -9.43 -12.64 -2.71
N VAL A 242 -9.74 -11.36 -2.97
CA VAL A 242 -11.02 -10.97 -3.58
C VAL A 242 -11.02 -11.25 -5.09
N ALA A 243 -9.88 -11.06 -5.77
CA ALA A 243 -9.74 -11.41 -7.18
C ALA A 243 -9.88 -12.93 -7.42
N GLN A 244 -9.36 -13.77 -6.52
CA GLN A 244 -9.51 -15.23 -6.61
C GLN A 244 -10.94 -15.71 -6.36
N ASN A 245 -11.69 -15.03 -5.50
CA ASN A 245 -13.11 -15.32 -5.29
C ASN A 245 -13.94 -14.99 -6.53
N ASP A 246 -13.55 -13.95 -7.29
CA ASP A 246 -14.17 -13.64 -8.59
C ASP A 246 -13.74 -14.63 -9.71
N VAL A 247 -12.51 -15.16 -9.64
CA VAL A 247 -11.93 -16.07 -10.65
C VAL A 247 -12.27 -17.55 -10.41
N SER A 248 -12.75 -17.95 -9.23
CA SER A 248 -13.14 -19.34 -8.93
C SER A 248 -14.31 -19.88 -9.77
N SER A 249 -14.90 -19.06 -10.64
CA SER A 249 -15.85 -19.47 -11.67
C SER A 249 -15.21 -19.91 -13.00
N THR A 250 -13.96 -19.53 -13.27
CA THR A 250 -13.25 -19.86 -14.53
C THR A 250 -11.73 -19.89 -14.30
N GLY A 251 -11.12 -21.08 -14.28
CA GLY A 251 -9.67 -21.30 -14.09
C GLY A 251 -8.75 -20.77 -15.20
N ASN A 252 -8.97 -19.53 -15.64
CA ASN A 252 -8.32 -18.91 -16.78
C ASN A 252 -7.60 -17.64 -16.33
N VAL A 253 -6.28 -17.59 -16.53
CA VAL A 253 -5.47 -16.41 -16.22
C VAL A 253 -5.80 -15.28 -17.20
N GLN A 254 -6.42 -14.20 -16.71
CA GLN A 254 -6.82 -13.06 -17.53
C GLN A 254 -5.78 -11.93 -17.56
N HIS A 255 -4.90 -11.86 -16.56
CA HIS A 255 -3.88 -10.82 -16.47
C HIS A 255 -2.56 -11.45 -16.04
N LEU A 256 -1.48 -11.15 -16.76
CA LEU A 256 -0.12 -11.64 -16.49
C LEU A 256 0.83 -10.45 -16.37
N TYR A 257 1.67 -10.47 -15.34
CA TYR A 257 2.76 -9.53 -15.15
C TYR A 257 4.10 -10.28 -15.28
N PHE A 258 5.01 -9.73 -16.09
CA PHE A 258 6.36 -10.23 -16.26
C PHE A 258 7.38 -9.12 -15.96
N ASP A 259 8.24 -9.38 -14.99
CA ASP A 259 9.46 -8.61 -14.81
C ASP A 259 10.58 -9.22 -15.66
N LEU A 260 11.08 -8.45 -16.64
CA LEU A 260 12.19 -8.87 -17.50
C LEU A 260 13.57 -8.51 -16.92
N SER A 261 13.62 -7.98 -15.68
CA SER A 261 14.88 -7.63 -14.99
C SER A 261 15.75 -8.85 -14.67
N GLY A 262 15.18 -10.06 -14.65
CA GLY A 262 15.88 -11.34 -14.53
C GLY A 262 15.94 -12.10 -15.87
N GLN A 263 17.07 -12.73 -16.19
CA GLN A 263 17.21 -13.61 -17.35
C GLN A 263 16.09 -14.67 -17.36
N GLY A 264 15.08 -14.49 -18.22
CA GLY A 264 13.95 -15.41 -18.24
C GLY A 264 12.81 -15.04 -19.19
N ALA A 265 13.11 -14.63 -20.43
CA ALA A 265 12.07 -14.51 -21.48
C ALA A 265 11.47 -15.87 -21.93
N SER A 266 11.74 -16.97 -21.23
CA SER A 266 11.43 -18.34 -21.62
C SER A 266 10.25 -18.99 -20.87
N LEU A 267 9.47 -18.25 -20.09
CA LEU A 267 8.34 -18.80 -19.30
C LEU A 267 6.99 -18.18 -19.67
N LEU A 268 6.70 -17.98 -20.96
CA LEU A 268 5.34 -17.67 -21.39
C LEU A 268 4.45 -18.93 -21.30
N PRO A 269 3.31 -18.91 -20.58
CA PRO A 269 2.39 -20.03 -20.55
C PRO A 269 1.88 -20.37 -21.95
N ASN A 270 1.85 -21.65 -22.30
CA ASN A 270 1.44 -22.13 -23.63
C ASN A 270 -0.05 -21.87 -23.96
N ASN A 271 -0.87 -21.45 -22.99
CA ASN A 271 -2.30 -21.16 -23.18
C ASN A 271 -2.66 -19.72 -22.75
N MET A 272 -2.66 -18.80 -23.73
CA MET A 272 -3.02 -17.37 -23.56
C MET A 272 -4.41 -17.03 -24.14
N GLY A 273 -5.28 -18.04 -24.35
CA GLY A 273 -6.58 -17.85 -25.01
C GLY A 273 -7.53 -16.89 -24.27
N HIS A 274 -7.36 -16.77 -22.95
CA HIS A 274 -8.18 -15.95 -22.07
C HIS A 274 -7.46 -14.71 -21.51
N LEU A 275 -6.22 -14.48 -21.95
CA LEU A 275 -5.39 -13.38 -21.47
C LEU A 275 -5.91 -12.04 -22.04
N ARG A 276 -6.35 -11.16 -21.15
CA ARG A 276 -6.82 -9.80 -21.42
C ARG A 276 -5.71 -8.76 -21.28
N THR A 277 -4.79 -8.93 -20.32
CA THR A 277 -3.68 -7.98 -20.12
C THR A 277 -2.36 -8.70 -19.90
N LEU A 278 -1.32 -8.23 -20.58
CA LEU A 278 0.06 -8.66 -20.37
C LEU A 278 0.90 -7.41 -20.08
N ILE A 279 1.51 -7.37 -18.89
CA ILE A 279 2.32 -6.25 -18.43
C ILE A 279 3.78 -6.68 -18.44
N PHE A 280 4.63 -5.89 -19.08
CA PHE A 280 6.08 -6.07 -19.04
C PHE A 280 6.74 -4.86 -18.39
N GLN A 281 7.61 -5.13 -17.42
CA GLN A 281 8.56 -4.15 -16.92
C GLN A 281 9.92 -4.40 -17.57
N SER A 282 10.50 -3.34 -18.15
CA SER A 282 11.86 -3.39 -18.68
C SER A 282 12.68 -2.23 -18.09
N ASN A 283 13.81 -2.55 -17.46
CA ASN A 283 14.82 -1.54 -17.13
C ASN A 283 15.54 -1.15 -18.43
N GLN A 284 14.98 -0.20 -19.19
CA GLN A 284 15.84 0.57 -20.07
C GLN A 284 16.54 1.61 -19.19
N GLU A 285 17.84 1.43 -18.96
CA GLU A 285 18.70 2.49 -18.43
C GLU A 285 18.64 3.68 -19.40
N GLN A 286 17.75 4.63 -19.13
CA GLN A 286 17.82 5.95 -19.71
C GLN A 286 18.79 6.76 -18.85
N LYS A 287 19.91 7.19 -19.46
CA LYS A 287 20.82 8.18 -18.89
C LYS A 287 20.11 9.52 -18.80
N ASP A 288 19.30 9.68 -17.75
CA ASP A 288 18.91 10.94 -17.11
C ASP A 288 17.76 10.59 -16.17
N GLY A 289 18.09 10.33 -14.89
CA GLY A 289 17.27 10.56 -13.69
C GLY A 289 15.77 10.23 -13.63
N ASP A 290 15.18 9.48 -14.57
CA ASP A 290 13.73 9.32 -14.69
C ASP A 290 13.27 7.85 -14.64
N CYS A 291 12.03 7.66 -14.17
CA CYS A 291 11.48 6.41 -13.65
C CYS A 291 11.35 5.26 -14.68
N GLN A 292 11.31 4.02 -14.16
CA GLN A 292 11.26 2.75 -14.90
C GLN A 292 10.14 2.69 -15.98
N SER A 293 10.49 2.24 -17.19
CA SER A 293 9.54 2.10 -18.30
C SER A 293 8.73 0.79 -18.22
N CYS A 294 7.42 0.89 -17.95
CA CYS A 294 6.48 -0.20 -18.16
C CYS A 294 5.85 -0.11 -19.56
N ARG A 295 5.81 -1.23 -20.30
CA ARG A 295 5.12 -1.31 -21.61
C ARG A 295 3.87 -2.18 -21.49
N LEU A 296 2.72 -1.64 -21.88
CA LEU A 296 1.46 -2.37 -21.98
C LEU A 296 1.30 -2.99 -23.36
N TYR A 297 0.94 -4.28 -23.41
CA TYR A 297 0.48 -4.93 -24.63
C TYR A 297 -0.90 -5.54 -24.41
N GLN A 298 -1.85 -5.18 -25.28
CA GLN A 298 -3.21 -5.73 -25.28
C GLN A 298 -3.48 -6.49 -26.59
N LYS A 299 -4.23 -7.58 -26.47
CA LYS A 299 -4.74 -8.30 -27.63
C LYS A 299 -5.96 -7.54 -28.16
N GLY A 300 -5.84 -6.95 -29.35
CA GLY A 300 -6.93 -6.22 -29.99
C GLY A 300 -8.16 -7.11 -30.16
N CYS A 301 -9.31 -6.63 -29.67
CA CYS A 301 -10.60 -7.24 -29.95
C CYS A 301 -10.91 -7.01 -31.44
N ASN A 302 -10.83 -8.07 -32.26
CA ASN A 302 -11.44 -8.06 -33.58
C ASN A 302 -12.97 -8.01 -33.41
N THR A 303 -13.55 -6.83 -33.31
CA THR A 303 -14.97 -6.65 -33.62
C THR A 303 -15.12 -6.80 -35.12
N SER A 304 -15.52 -8.00 -35.52
CA SER A 304 -16.06 -8.27 -36.85
C SER A 304 -17.32 -7.42 -37.03
N LEU A 305 -17.19 -6.33 -37.78
CA LEU A 305 -18.30 -5.67 -38.44
C LEU A 305 -18.91 -6.67 -39.42
N ASN A 306 -19.91 -7.42 -38.96
CA ASN A 306 -20.81 -8.15 -39.85
C ASN A 306 -21.64 -7.11 -40.61
N SER A 307 -21.25 -6.86 -41.85
CA SER A 307 -22.12 -6.28 -42.87
C SER A 307 -23.22 -7.27 -43.25
N LYS A 308 -24.45 -6.98 -42.85
CA LYS A 308 -25.72 -7.41 -43.46
C LYS A 308 -26.71 -6.28 -43.16
N SER A 309 -27.38 -5.64 -44.09
CA SER A 309 -27.70 -5.86 -45.51
C SER A 309 -27.94 -4.50 -46.17
#